data_AF-A0A7J9XYU8-F1
#
_entry.id   AF-A0A7J9XYU8-F1
#
_cell.length_a   1.000
_cell.length_b   1.000
_cell.length_c   1.000
_cell.angle_alpha   90.00
_cell.angle_beta   90.00
_cell.angle_gamma   90.00
#
_symmetry.space_group_name_H-M   'P 1'
#
loop_
_entity.id
_entity.type
_entity.pdbx_description
1 polymer ?
#
loop_
_entity_poly.entity_id
_entity_poly.type
_entity_poly.pdbx_seq_one_letter_code
_entity_poly.pdbx_strand_id
1 'polypeptide(L)'
;MSGEETAVESASSGPAPDRMRDAMRTVRLIAVLAVIALAVLAGVVILSARLEPTEAELRERAGLTGKQELRVGVIDDRPGLSHWNEEAGQFEGFEIDLAYRIAAELGFRRSDVTFHRTDSEKRASMQAGSETVDLVIASFSITPAREKKDIVSFSKPYLRTWQSVVTREDWEGDDLQSYQELKGRKVCTIGTSTSAGALEEAGLRDEIIRKRKIKDCVDGLRGGEFDAMTTDAVIMAGWVHKYRDELRHHDIADEKIEEYGVNTGGKEALRTLVNLALYRMLQDPQNGGWLEAYDANLRPLQAANQPQTIAQDEQPHLDRPRVRQLPWDTWAE
;
A
#
# COMPACT_ATOMS: atom_id res chain seq x y z
N MET A 1 69.10 -89.06 19.36
CA MET A 1 67.64 -89.02 19.56
C MET A 1 67.27 -87.54 19.62
N SER A 2 66.91 -86.95 18.48
CA SER A 2 65.53 -86.79 18.02
C SER A 2 64.72 -85.96 19.02
N GLY A 3 64.46 -84.72 18.60
CA GLY A 3 63.68 -83.71 19.30
C GLY A 3 63.45 -82.57 18.31
N GLU A 4 62.26 -82.58 17.75
CA GLU A 4 61.74 -81.80 16.63
C GLU A 4 61.27 -80.42 17.11
N GLU A 5 61.61 -79.34 16.40
CA GLU A 5 60.91 -78.06 16.55
C GLU A 5 60.69 -77.45 15.17
N THR A 6 59.44 -77.50 14.73
CA THR A 6 58.94 -76.96 13.47
C THR A 6 58.54 -75.51 13.68
N ALA A 7 59.22 -74.58 13.01
CA ALA A 7 58.78 -73.20 12.88
C ALA A 7 57.77 -73.11 11.73
N VAL A 8 56.50 -72.88 12.07
CA VAL A 8 55.44 -72.51 11.12
C VAL A 8 55.49 -70.98 10.94
N GLU A 9 55.97 -70.53 9.79
CA GLU A 9 55.91 -69.14 9.37
C GLU A 9 54.49 -68.82 8.87
N SER A 10 53.76 -68.00 9.63
CA SER A 10 52.42 -67.54 9.28
C SER A 10 52.49 -66.42 8.23
N ALA A 11 52.20 -66.75 6.97
CA ALA A 11 51.96 -65.74 5.93
C ALA A 11 50.62 -65.03 6.20
N SER A 12 50.70 -63.78 6.64
CA SER A 12 49.60 -62.83 6.68
C SER A 12 49.08 -62.58 5.25
N SER A 13 47.92 -63.15 4.91
CA SER A 13 47.21 -62.83 3.67
C SER A 13 46.54 -61.45 3.80
N GLY A 14 47.22 -60.41 3.31
CA GLY A 14 46.57 -59.12 3.05
C GLY A 14 45.38 -59.29 2.09
N PRO A 15 44.35 -58.41 2.16
CA PRO A 15 43.15 -58.57 1.36
C PRO A 15 43.47 -58.58 -0.13
N ALA A 16 42.93 -59.56 -0.86
CA ALA A 16 43.18 -59.77 -2.28
C ALA A 16 42.90 -58.51 -3.12
N PRO A 17 43.71 -58.22 -4.16
CA PRO A 17 43.67 -56.99 -4.96
C PRO A 17 42.33 -56.67 -5.64
N ASP A 18 41.44 -57.66 -5.80
CA ASP A 18 40.11 -57.47 -6.37
C ASP A 18 39.13 -56.74 -5.43
N ARG A 19 39.20 -56.97 -4.10
CA ARG A 19 38.32 -56.27 -3.15
C ARG A 19 38.58 -54.77 -3.11
N MET A 20 39.84 -54.36 -3.31
CA MET A 20 40.26 -52.96 -3.28
C MET A 20 39.87 -52.22 -4.57
N ARG A 21 39.86 -52.91 -5.72
CA ARG A 21 39.37 -52.39 -7.00
C ARG A 21 37.86 -52.18 -7.01
N ASP A 22 37.10 -53.11 -6.44
CA ASP A 22 35.64 -52.96 -6.34
C ASP A 22 35.25 -51.85 -5.36
N ALA A 23 35.93 -51.74 -4.21
CA ALA A 23 35.73 -50.62 -3.28
C ALA A 23 35.99 -49.25 -3.94
N MET A 24 37.06 -49.12 -4.74
CA MET A 24 37.35 -47.90 -5.50
C MET A 24 36.31 -47.58 -6.58
N ARG A 25 35.72 -48.60 -7.24
CA ARG A 25 34.64 -48.41 -8.21
C ARG A 25 33.37 -47.89 -7.54
N THR A 26 33.01 -48.43 -6.37
CA THR A 26 31.86 -47.97 -5.59
C THR A 26 32.03 -46.53 -5.11
N VAL A 27 33.21 -46.16 -4.59
CA VAL A 27 33.51 -44.78 -4.17
C VAL A 27 33.40 -43.79 -5.34
N ARG A 28 33.90 -44.16 -6.53
CA ARG A 28 33.77 -43.33 -7.74
C ARG A 28 32.31 -43.16 -8.19
N LEU A 29 31.51 -44.23 -8.14
CA LEU A 29 30.09 -44.16 -8.48
C LEU A 29 29.33 -43.23 -7.53
N ILE A 30 29.57 -43.34 -6.22
CA ILE A 30 28.96 -42.46 -5.20
C ILE A 30 29.36 -41.01 -5.44
N ALA A 31 30.64 -40.72 -5.72
CA ALA A 31 31.10 -39.37 -6.01
C ALA A 31 30.44 -38.78 -7.26
N VAL A 32 30.29 -39.56 -8.34
CA VAL A 32 29.59 -39.12 -9.55
C VAL A 32 28.11 -38.84 -9.27
N LEU A 33 27.43 -39.71 -8.54
CA LEU A 33 26.03 -39.49 -8.15
C LEU A 33 25.86 -38.26 -7.27
N ALA A 34 26.78 -38.01 -6.33
CA ALA A 34 26.76 -36.82 -5.49
C ALA A 34 26.97 -35.53 -6.31
N VAL A 35 27.87 -35.55 -7.30
CA VAL A 35 28.10 -34.41 -8.21
C VAL A 35 26.86 -34.15 -9.09
N ILE A 36 26.23 -35.20 -9.62
CA ILE A 36 24.99 -35.07 -10.40
C ILE A 36 23.88 -34.50 -9.52
N ALA A 37 23.70 -35.01 -8.30
CA ALA A 37 22.70 -34.52 -7.37
C ALA A 37 22.92 -33.03 -7.04
N LEU A 38 24.17 -32.61 -6.78
CA LEU A 38 24.52 -31.21 -6.55
C LEU A 38 24.28 -30.34 -7.80
N ALA A 39 24.60 -30.82 -9.00
CA ALA A 39 24.37 -30.09 -10.24
C ALA A 39 22.87 -29.92 -10.53
N VAL A 40 22.06 -30.97 -10.27
CA VAL A 40 20.60 -30.89 -10.36
C VAL A 40 20.05 -29.91 -9.33
N LEU A 41 20.52 -29.98 -8.08
CA LEU A 41 20.10 -29.06 -7.01
C LEU A 41 20.43 -27.61 -7.38
N ALA A 42 21.66 -27.35 -7.85
CA ALA A 42 22.08 -26.04 -8.32
C ALA A 42 21.23 -25.58 -9.52
N GLY A 43 20.93 -26.47 -10.46
CA GLY A 43 20.05 -26.20 -11.59
C GLY A 43 18.63 -25.82 -11.15
N VAL A 44 18.07 -26.52 -10.16
CA VAL A 44 16.76 -26.21 -9.57
C VAL A 44 16.77 -24.87 -8.84
N VAL A 45 17.83 -24.56 -8.08
CA VAL A 45 17.99 -23.26 -7.39
C VAL A 45 18.10 -22.11 -8.40
N ILE A 46 18.89 -22.29 -9.46
CA ILE A 46 19.04 -21.27 -10.52
C ILE A 46 17.72 -21.08 -11.26
N LEU A 47 17.00 -22.15 -11.57
CA LEU A 47 15.72 -22.07 -12.27
C LEU A 47 14.65 -21.40 -11.39
N SER A 48 14.55 -21.79 -10.12
CA SER A 48 13.60 -21.20 -9.17
C SER A 48 13.87 -19.72 -8.91
N ALA A 49 15.14 -19.29 -8.81
CA ALA A 49 15.50 -17.88 -8.68
C ALA A 49 15.14 -17.02 -9.90
N ARG A 50 14.88 -17.64 -11.06
CA ARG A 50 14.45 -16.94 -12.29
C ARG A 50 12.94 -16.90 -12.48
N LEU A 51 12.18 -17.68 -11.70
CA LEU A 51 10.74 -17.71 -11.80
C LEU A 51 10.13 -16.58 -10.97
N GLU A 52 9.02 -16.04 -11.46
CA GLU A 52 8.23 -15.10 -10.68
C GLU A 52 7.66 -15.80 -9.45
N PRO A 53 7.58 -15.10 -8.30
CA PRO A 53 7.04 -15.68 -7.10
C PRO A 53 5.54 -15.98 -7.28
N THR A 54 5.08 -17.03 -6.64
CA THR A 54 3.67 -17.38 -6.50
C THR A 54 3.03 -16.50 -5.43
N GLU A 55 1.70 -16.45 -5.40
CA GLU A 55 1.00 -15.72 -4.35
C GLU A 55 1.30 -16.28 -2.95
N ALA A 56 1.36 -17.61 -2.80
CA ALA A 56 1.70 -18.25 -1.55
C ALA A 56 3.10 -17.83 -1.03
N GLU A 57 4.10 -17.83 -1.90
CA GLU A 57 5.47 -17.37 -1.58
C GLU A 57 5.48 -15.87 -1.20
N LEU A 58 4.69 -15.04 -1.88
CA LEU A 58 4.56 -13.62 -1.55
C LEU A 58 3.90 -13.41 -0.18
N ARG A 59 2.86 -14.19 0.15
CA ARG A 59 2.15 -14.11 1.44
C ARG A 59 3.06 -14.50 2.60
N GLU A 60 3.88 -15.53 2.42
CA GLU A 60 4.89 -15.93 3.40
C GLU A 60 5.92 -14.82 3.60
N ARG A 61 6.51 -14.30 2.52
CA ARG A 61 7.47 -13.18 2.56
C ARG A 61 6.89 -11.90 3.16
N ALA A 62 5.59 -11.67 3.00
CA ALA A 62 4.88 -10.53 3.58
C ALA A 62 4.54 -10.72 5.06
N GLY A 63 4.79 -11.90 5.63
CA GLY A 63 4.45 -12.24 7.02
C GLY A 63 2.94 -12.40 7.24
N LEU A 64 2.19 -12.77 6.19
CA LEU A 64 0.74 -12.98 6.26
C LEU A 64 0.37 -14.43 6.57
N THR A 65 1.26 -15.38 6.30
CA THR A 65 1.01 -16.81 6.58
C THR A 65 0.86 -17.04 8.08
N GLY A 66 -0.30 -17.57 8.49
CA GLY A 66 -0.62 -17.82 9.91
C GLY A 66 -1.00 -16.55 10.70
N LYS A 67 -1.04 -15.39 10.06
CA LYS A 67 -1.45 -14.13 10.70
C LYS A 67 -2.98 -14.12 10.87
N GLN A 68 -3.45 -13.81 12.07
CA GLN A 68 -4.87 -13.86 12.43
C GLN A 68 -5.63 -12.56 12.15
N GLU A 69 -4.94 -11.43 12.14
CA GLU A 69 -5.53 -10.11 12.04
C GLU A 69 -4.70 -9.24 11.09
N LEU A 70 -5.34 -8.52 10.18
CA LEU A 70 -4.70 -7.48 9.37
C LEU A 70 -4.91 -6.11 10.01
N ARG A 71 -3.83 -5.44 10.38
CA ARG A 71 -3.89 -4.11 10.99
C ARG A 71 -3.74 -3.03 9.93
N VAL A 72 -4.74 -2.18 9.80
CA VAL A 72 -4.80 -1.16 8.74
C VAL A 72 -4.82 0.24 9.35
N GLY A 73 -3.84 1.05 9.00
CA GLY A 73 -3.79 2.47 9.41
C GLY A 73 -4.68 3.32 8.51
N VAL A 74 -5.61 4.05 9.11
CA VAL A 74 -6.59 4.90 8.41
C VAL A 74 -6.76 6.25 9.13
N ILE A 75 -7.15 7.28 8.40
CA ILE A 75 -7.44 8.61 8.96
C ILE A 75 -8.92 8.70 9.36
N ASP A 76 -9.25 9.52 10.38
CA ASP A 76 -10.61 9.56 10.97
C ASP A 76 -11.45 10.78 10.56
N ASP A 77 -10.88 11.73 9.83
CA ASP A 77 -11.48 13.05 9.59
C ASP A 77 -11.66 13.41 8.10
N ARG A 78 -11.93 12.43 7.23
CA ARG A 78 -12.21 12.68 5.80
C ARG A 78 -13.54 12.06 5.35
N PRO A 79 -14.67 12.76 5.53
CA PRO A 79 -15.98 12.30 5.09
C PRO A 79 -15.97 11.84 3.61
N GLY A 80 -16.53 10.65 3.34
CA GLY A 80 -16.52 10.01 2.02
C GLY A 80 -15.25 9.21 1.68
N LEU A 81 -14.11 9.48 2.32
CA LEU A 81 -12.87 8.70 2.13
C LEU A 81 -12.63 7.74 3.28
N SER A 82 -12.13 8.26 4.40
CA SER A 82 -11.95 7.51 5.63
C SER A 82 -12.38 8.42 6.77
N HIS A 83 -13.48 8.03 7.41
CA HIS A 83 -14.11 8.81 8.46
C HIS A 83 -14.54 7.90 9.60
N TRP A 84 -14.36 8.38 10.82
CA TRP A 84 -14.95 7.74 11.99
C TRP A 84 -16.38 8.27 12.20
N ASN A 85 -17.36 7.40 12.02
CA ASN A 85 -18.75 7.70 12.32
C ASN A 85 -19.00 7.47 13.82
N GLU A 86 -19.12 8.56 14.57
CA GLU A 86 -19.33 8.52 16.03
C GLU A 86 -20.68 7.89 16.41
N GLU A 87 -21.71 8.02 15.57
CA GLU A 87 -23.04 7.46 15.84
C GLU A 87 -23.07 5.95 15.64
N ALA A 88 -22.47 5.47 14.54
CA ALA A 88 -22.36 4.05 14.24
C ALA A 88 -21.22 3.35 15.02
N GLY A 89 -20.28 4.13 15.57
CA GLY A 89 -19.13 3.61 16.30
C GLY A 89 -18.16 2.80 15.42
N GLN A 90 -18.03 3.17 14.14
CA GLN A 90 -17.19 2.47 13.17
C GLN A 90 -16.59 3.40 12.12
N PHE A 91 -15.57 2.92 11.40
CA PHE A 91 -15.05 3.61 10.23
C PHE A 91 -15.92 3.37 9.00
N GLU A 92 -16.04 4.39 8.15
CA GLU A 92 -16.74 4.36 6.88
C GLU A 92 -16.01 5.17 5.79
N GLY A 93 -16.45 5.01 4.54
CA GLY A 93 -15.94 5.73 3.39
C GLY A 93 -15.23 4.83 2.36
N PHE A 94 -14.90 5.43 1.22
CA PHE A 94 -14.27 4.77 0.08
C PHE A 94 -13.00 3.98 0.44
N GLU A 95 -12.11 4.56 1.25
CA GLU A 95 -10.85 3.93 1.65
C GLU A 95 -11.08 2.74 2.59
N ILE A 96 -12.15 2.77 3.39
CA ILE A 96 -12.53 1.67 4.27
C ILE A 96 -13.08 0.51 3.46
N ASP A 97 -13.94 0.80 2.49
CA ASP A 97 -14.46 -0.19 1.57
C ASP A 97 -13.33 -0.86 0.78
N LEU A 98 -12.43 -0.06 0.23
CA LEU A 98 -11.27 -0.55 -0.51
C LEU A 98 -10.32 -1.37 0.37
N ALA A 99 -10.08 -0.93 1.62
CA ALA A 99 -9.28 -1.68 2.58
C ALA A 99 -9.83 -3.09 2.83
N TYR A 100 -11.15 -3.22 2.98
CA TYR A 100 -11.78 -4.53 3.12
C TYR A 100 -11.65 -5.39 1.86
N ARG A 101 -11.71 -4.79 0.66
CA ARG A 101 -11.56 -5.55 -0.59
C ARG A 101 -10.11 -6.04 -0.74
N ILE A 102 -9.13 -5.19 -0.43
CA ILE A 102 -7.71 -5.57 -0.36
C ILE A 102 -7.51 -6.66 0.68
N ALA A 103 -8.12 -6.55 1.87
CA ALA A 103 -7.99 -7.56 2.91
C ALA A 103 -8.52 -8.93 2.48
N ALA A 104 -9.65 -8.98 1.78
CA ALA A 104 -10.22 -10.21 1.24
C ALA A 104 -9.26 -10.90 0.25
N GLU A 105 -8.64 -10.13 -0.65
CA GLU A 105 -7.60 -10.60 -1.57
C GLU A 105 -6.34 -11.08 -0.82
N LEU A 106 -6.02 -10.43 0.29
CA LEU A 106 -4.99 -10.87 1.23
C LEU A 106 -5.44 -12.03 2.13
N GLY A 107 -6.62 -12.63 1.90
CA GLY A 107 -7.11 -13.81 2.61
C GLY A 107 -7.61 -13.55 4.03
N PHE A 108 -7.97 -12.31 4.37
CA PHE A 108 -8.57 -11.94 5.65
C PHE A 108 -10.06 -11.69 5.48
N ARG A 109 -10.88 -12.20 6.40
CA ARG A 109 -12.31 -11.84 6.45
C ARG A 109 -12.45 -10.45 7.05
N ARG A 110 -13.60 -9.80 6.84
CA ARG A 110 -13.90 -8.49 7.46
C ARG A 110 -13.71 -8.49 8.99
N SER A 111 -14.07 -9.59 9.67
CA SER A 111 -13.88 -9.76 11.12
C SER A 111 -12.43 -9.83 11.57
N ASP A 112 -11.52 -10.09 10.64
CA ASP A 112 -10.09 -10.28 10.87
C ASP A 112 -9.31 -9.00 10.49
N VAL A 113 -10.00 -7.87 10.25
CA VAL A 113 -9.39 -6.58 9.91
C VAL A 113 -9.64 -5.60 11.05
N THR A 114 -8.57 -5.00 11.55
CA THR A 114 -8.63 -3.98 12.59
C THR A 114 -8.08 -2.67 12.06
N PHE A 115 -8.91 -1.63 12.13
CA PHE A 115 -8.53 -0.28 11.76
C PHE A 115 -7.92 0.47 12.94
N HIS A 116 -6.77 1.08 12.71
CA HIS A 116 -6.10 1.93 13.68
C HIS A 116 -6.03 3.37 13.18
N ARG A 117 -6.39 4.33 14.05
CA ARG A 117 -6.34 5.77 13.76
C ARG A 117 -4.89 6.23 13.57
N THR A 118 -4.57 6.67 12.37
CA THR A 118 -3.33 7.39 12.04
C THR A 118 -3.62 8.86 11.76
N ASP A 119 -2.57 9.65 11.61
CA ASP A 119 -2.61 11.01 11.09
C ASP A 119 -1.64 11.15 9.90
N SER A 120 -1.67 12.32 9.25
CA SER A 120 -0.86 12.59 8.06
C SER A 120 0.64 12.61 8.31
N GLU A 121 1.09 12.84 9.55
CA GLU A 121 2.50 12.84 9.94
C GLU A 121 3.01 11.41 10.17
N LYS A 122 2.17 10.56 10.76
CA LYS A 122 2.51 9.18 11.15
C LYS A 122 2.32 8.14 10.05
N ARG A 123 1.46 8.39 9.06
CA ARG A 123 1.14 7.44 7.98
C ARG A 123 2.36 6.93 7.18
N ALA A 124 3.41 7.74 7.07
CA ALA A 124 4.66 7.32 6.42
C ALA A 124 5.44 6.28 7.25
N SER A 125 5.38 6.38 8.57
CA SER A 125 6.10 5.51 9.51
C SER A 125 5.37 4.22 9.86
N MET A 126 4.21 3.96 9.23
CA MET A 126 3.34 2.81 9.54
C MET A 126 2.87 2.80 11.00
N GLN A 127 2.75 3.97 11.62
CA GLN A 127 2.34 4.12 13.01
C GLN A 127 0.92 4.66 13.10
N ALA A 128 0.12 4.06 13.98
CA ALA A 128 -1.20 4.53 14.36
C ALA A 128 -1.26 4.60 15.89
N GLY A 129 -1.07 5.80 16.45
CA GLY A 129 -0.86 5.96 17.89
C GLY A 129 0.49 5.39 18.32
N SER A 130 0.47 4.37 19.19
CA SER A 130 1.63 3.56 19.62
C SER A 130 1.72 2.21 18.88
N GLU A 131 0.74 1.90 18.04
CA GLU A 131 0.68 0.64 17.31
C GLU A 131 1.39 0.76 15.95
N THR A 132 2.06 -0.32 15.56
CA THR A 132 2.56 -0.50 14.19
C THR A 132 1.51 -1.25 13.38
N VAL A 133 1.14 -0.71 12.22
CA VAL A 133 0.16 -1.32 11.30
C VAL A 133 0.84 -2.08 10.16
N ASP A 134 0.10 -2.96 9.49
CA ASP A 134 0.62 -3.76 8.38
C ASP A 134 0.63 -3.01 7.06
N LEU A 135 -0.43 -2.23 6.79
CA LEU A 135 -0.57 -1.34 5.65
C LEU A 135 -1.31 -0.06 6.06
N VAL A 136 -1.15 0.99 5.28
CA VAL A 136 -1.80 2.28 5.48
C VAL A 136 -2.51 2.71 4.21
N ILE A 137 -3.81 2.99 4.33
CA ILE A 137 -4.65 3.57 3.29
C ILE A 137 -5.32 4.81 3.88
N ALA A 138 -4.80 5.98 3.51
CA ALA A 138 -5.06 7.21 4.26
C ALA A 138 -4.81 8.46 3.41
N SER A 139 -5.36 8.49 2.20
CA SER A 139 -5.30 9.60 1.22
C SER A 139 -3.86 10.06 0.98
N PHE A 140 -2.97 9.08 0.80
CA PHE A 140 -1.53 9.27 0.86
C PHE A 140 -0.94 9.35 -0.53
N SER A 141 -0.66 10.57 -0.98
CA SER A 141 -0.12 10.79 -2.33
C SER A 141 1.26 10.17 -2.54
N ILE A 142 1.42 9.54 -3.69
CA ILE A 142 2.68 8.99 -4.17
C ILE A 142 3.53 10.17 -4.63
N THR A 143 4.71 10.35 -4.02
CA THR A 143 5.67 11.38 -4.47
C THR A 143 7.09 10.83 -4.42
N PRO A 144 8.00 11.29 -5.31
CA PRO A 144 9.40 10.86 -5.29
C PRO A 144 10.09 11.13 -3.95
N ALA A 145 9.71 12.20 -3.24
CA ALA A 145 10.26 12.53 -1.93
C ALA A 145 9.82 11.55 -0.84
N ARG A 146 8.60 10.99 -0.94
CA ARG A 146 8.09 9.97 -0.02
C ARG A 146 8.69 8.60 -0.34
N GLU A 147 8.80 8.24 -1.62
CA GLU A 147 9.37 6.96 -2.08
C GLU A 147 10.86 6.80 -1.78
N LYS A 148 11.61 7.90 -1.66
CA LYS A 148 13.02 7.87 -1.23
C LYS A 148 13.22 7.45 0.23
N LYS A 149 12.15 7.34 1.02
CA LYS A 149 12.23 6.89 2.42
C LYS A 149 12.13 5.37 2.45
N ASP A 150 13.14 4.68 2.98
CA ASP A 150 13.19 3.21 3.04
C ASP A 150 11.98 2.57 3.74
N ILE A 151 11.32 3.33 4.63
CA ILE A 151 10.14 2.91 5.38
C ILE A 151 8.82 3.10 4.62
N VAL A 152 8.85 3.62 3.39
CA VAL A 152 7.67 3.87 2.56
C VAL A 152 7.76 3.05 1.28
N SER A 153 6.72 2.27 0.99
CA SER A 153 6.59 1.57 -0.28
C SER A 153 5.13 1.59 -0.71
N PHE A 154 4.84 2.32 -1.78
CA PHE A 154 3.48 2.55 -2.27
C PHE A 154 3.03 1.48 -3.25
N SER A 155 1.78 1.04 -3.13
CA SER A 155 1.07 0.39 -4.23
C SER A 155 1.03 1.29 -5.47
N LYS A 156 0.56 0.73 -6.59
CA LYS A 156 0.03 1.52 -7.69
C LYS A 156 -1.15 2.39 -7.22
N PRO A 157 -1.45 3.50 -7.91
CA PRO A 157 -2.49 4.42 -7.48
C PRO A 157 -3.86 3.71 -7.40
N TYR A 158 -4.64 4.02 -6.37
CA TYR A 158 -6.03 3.57 -6.26
C TYR A 158 -7.05 4.69 -6.46
N LEU A 159 -6.63 5.95 -6.41
CA LEU A 159 -7.48 7.12 -6.67
C LEU A 159 -6.62 8.26 -7.22
N ARG A 160 -7.21 9.08 -8.08
CA ARG A 160 -6.61 10.29 -8.63
C ARG A 160 -7.51 11.49 -8.36
N THR A 161 -6.93 12.54 -7.82
CA THR A 161 -7.59 13.81 -7.47
C THR A 161 -6.66 14.97 -7.81
N TRP A 162 -7.12 16.21 -7.62
CA TRP A 162 -6.33 17.43 -7.76
C TRP A 162 -6.31 18.22 -6.46
N GLN A 163 -5.41 19.19 -6.34
CA GLN A 163 -5.47 20.19 -5.28
C GLN A 163 -6.58 21.20 -5.57
N SER A 164 -7.16 21.77 -4.52
CA SER A 164 -8.23 22.75 -4.63
C SER A 164 -8.24 23.70 -3.43
N VAL A 165 -9.22 24.60 -3.35
CA VAL A 165 -9.43 25.53 -2.24
C VAL A 165 -10.90 25.53 -1.82
N VAL A 166 -11.13 25.65 -0.51
CA VAL A 166 -12.46 25.93 0.05
C VAL A 166 -12.41 27.23 0.86
N THR A 167 -13.44 28.05 0.68
CA THR A 167 -13.70 29.25 1.48
C THR A 167 -15.03 29.11 2.20
N ARG A 168 -15.38 30.09 3.03
CA ARG A 168 -16.78 30.25 3.44
C ARG A 168 -17.64 30.66 2.24
N GLU A 169 -18.94 30.41 2.35
CA GLU A 169 -19.95 30.79 1.35
C GLU A 169 -20.04 32.32 1.19
N ASP A 170 -19.76 33.08 2.25
CA ASP A 170 -19.75 34.54 2.24
C ASP A 170 -18.46 35.16 1.64
N TRP A 171 -17.64 34.35 0.97
CA TRP A 171 -16.44 34.84 0.28
C TRP A 171 -16.80 35.88 -0.79
N GLU A 172 -16.27 37.09 -0.60
CA GLU A 172 -16.43 38.19 -1.56
C GLU A 172 -15.49 38.00 -2.76
N GLY A 173 -16.06 37.69 -3.93
CA GLY A 173 -15.33 37.56 -5.19
C GLY A 173 -15.88 36.47 -6.10
N ASP A 174 -15.32 36.39 -7.31
CA ASP A 174 -15.51 35.28 -8.24
C ASP A 174 -14.84 34.00 -7.70
N ASP A 175 -15.08 32.86 -8.35
CA ASP A 175 -14.40 31.61 -8.00
C ASP A 175 -12.88 31.76 -8.18
N LEU A 176 -12.11 31.35 -7.17
CA LEU A 176 -10.65 31.38 -7.22
C LEU A 176 -10.14 30.50 -8.35
N GLN A 177 -9.22 31.02 -9.17
CA GLN A 177 -8.67 30.29 -10.32
C GLN A 177 -7.19 29.92 -10.13
N SER A 178 -6.59 30.32 -9.01
CA SER A 178 -5.19 30.01 -8.71
C SER A 178 -4.85 30.26 -7.23
N TYR A 179 -3.74 29.68 -6.76
CA TYR A 179 -3.21 29.99 -5.44
C TYR A 179 -2.85 31.47 -5.27
N GLN A 180 -2.43 32.18 -6.32
CA GLN A 180 -1.95 33.57 -6.22
C GLN A 180 -3.02 34.54 -5.69
N GLU A 181 -4.29 34.22 -5.90
CA GLU A 181 -5.43 35.00 -5.40
C GLU A 181 -5.61 34.91 -3.88
N LEU A 182 -4.91 33.98 -3.22
CA LEU A 182 -4.86 33.85 -1.76
C LEU A 182 -3.79 34.74 -1.11
N LYS A 183 -3.07 35.56 -1.87
CA LYS A 183 -2.01 36.41 -1.32
C LYS A 183 -2.55 37.35 -0.23
N GLY A 184 -1.88 37.36 0.92
CA GLY A 184 -2.29 38.14 2.09
C GLY A 184 -3.51 37.58 2.84
N ARG A 185 -3.98 36.37 2.50
CA ARG A 185 -5.03 35.65 3.21
C ARG A 185 -4.44 34.63 4.19
N LYS A 186 -5.18 34.25 5.22
CA LYS A 186 -4.85 33.13 6.09
C LYS A 186 -5.37 31.83 5.49
N VAL A 187 -4.46 30.97 5.04
CA VAL A 187 -4.79 29.72 4.35
C VAL A 187 -4.43 28.53 5.22
N CYS A 188 -5.42 27.76 5.66
CA CYS A 188 -5.18 26.58 6.48
C CYS A 188 -4.91 25.33 5.64
N THR A 189 -3.93 24.54 6.04
CA THR A 189 -3.68 23.21 5.47
C THR A 189 -2.97 22.30 6.48
N ILE A 190 -2.75 21.04 6.12
CA ILE A 190 -1.99 20.10 6.93
C ILE A 190 -0.49 20.36 6.78
N GLY A 191 0.25 20.45 7.89
CA GLY A 191 1.66 20.86 7.85
C GLY A 191 2.59 19.99 7.01
N THR A 192 2.29 18.70 6.87
CA THR A 192 3.09 17.71 6.12
C THR A 192 2.45 17.26 4.79
N SER A 193 1.43 17.99 4.31
CA SER A 193 0.77 17.68 3.02
C SER A 193 1.58 18.14 1.81
N THR A 194 1.21 17.62 0.65
CA THR A 194 1.64 18.14 -0.65
C THR A 194 1.08 19.56 -0.89
N SER A 195 -0.12 19.85 -0.39
CA SER A 195 -0.76 21.17 -0.44
C SER A 195 0.06 22.28 0.25
N ALA A 196 0.67 21.98 1.41
CA ALA A 196 1.60 22.91 2.06
C ALA A 196 2.81 23.21 1.16
N GLY A 197 3.35 22.18 0.49
CA GLY A 197 4.41 22.33 -0.49
C GLY A 197 3.96 23.15 -1.71
N ALA A 198 2.74 22.95 -2.21
CA ALA A 198 2.19 23.69 -3.34
C ALA A 198 2.04 25.19 -3.04
N LEU A 199 1.56 25.56 -1.85
CA LEU A 199 1.53 26.96 -1.40
C LEU A 199 2.94 27.57 -1.27
N GLU A 200 3.90 26.81 -0.73
CA GLU A 200 5.30 27.26 -0.66
C GLU A 200 5.91 27.48 -2.05
N GLU A 201 5.67 26.58 -3.00
CA GLU A 201 6.09 26.71 -4.40
C GLU A 201 5.43 27.91 -5.10
N ALA A 202 4.19 28.23 -4.73
CA ALA A 202 3.49 29.44 -5.19
C ALA A 202 4.00 30.74 -4.54
N GLY A 203 4.96 30.67 -3.61
CA GLY A 203 5.49 31.85 -2.93
C GLY A 203 4.59 32.39 -1.82
N LEU A 204 3.67 31.56 -1.30
CA LEU A 204 2.67 31.93 -0.30
C LEU A 204 2.97 31.31 1.07
N ARG A 205 4.25 31.24 1.44
CA ARG A 205 4.69 30.57 2.67
C ARG A 205 4.16 31.27 3.93
N ASP A 206 4.01 32.58 3.89
CA ASP A 206 3.63 33.42 5.03
C ASP A 206 2.11 33.37 5.30
N GLU A 207 1.34 32.96 4.30
CA GLU A 207 -0.11 32.77 4.34
C GLU A 207 -0.51 31.45 5.02
N ILE A 208 0.41 30.50 5.15
CA ILE A 208 0.11 29.12 5.54
C ILE A 208 -0.07 28.97 7.06
N ILE A 209 -1.28 28.61 7.47
CA ILE A 209 -1.56 28.11 8.81
C ILE A 209 -1.54 26.58 8.80
N ARG A 210 -0.57 25.98 9.50
CA ARG A 210 -0.39 24.52 9.55
C ARG A 210 -1.17 23.93 10.72
N LYS A 211 -2.05 22.98 10.42
CA LYS A 211 -2.72 22.14 11.41
C LYS A 211 -2.33 20.67 11.21
N ARG A 212 -2.72 19.84 12.17
CA ARG A 212 -2.46 18.40 12.17
C ARG A 212 -3.66 17.59 11.68
N LYS A 213 -4.88 18.07 11.96
CA LYS A 213 -6.15 17.51 11.48
C LYS A 213 -6.83 18.46 10.51
N ILE A 214 -7.50 17.91 9.49
CA ILE A 214 -8.18 18.74 8.49
C ILE A 214 -9.44 19.34 9.09
N LYS A 215 -10.05 18.64 10.05
CA LYS A 215 -11.17 19.15 10.84
C LYS A 215 -10.84 20.48 11.52
N ASP A 216 -9.62 20.66 12.03
CA ASP A 216 -9.21 21.92 12.67
C ASP A 216 -9.19 23.09 11.67
N CYS A 217 -8.83 22.83 10.41
CA CYS A 217 -8.93 23.84 9.35
C CYS A 217 -10.38 24.15 9.00
N VAL A 218 -11.26 23.14 8.94
CA VAL A 218 -12.68 23.33 8.65
C VAL A 218 -13.36 24.12 9.76
N ASP A 219 -13.16 23.76 11.01
CA ASP A 219 -13.73 24.47 12.17
C ASP A 219 -13.21 25.92 12.22
N GLY A 220 -11.92 26.13 12.00
CA GLY A 220 -11.33 27.48 11.97
C GLY A 220 -11.80 28.33 10.81
N LEU A 221 -11.99 27.75 9.62
CA LEU A 221 -12.54 28.45 8.45
C LEU A 221 -13.99 28.91 8.72
N ARG A 222 -14.82 28.01 9.23
CA ARG A 222 -16.22 28.32 9.61
C ARG A 222 -16.30 29.34 10.73
N GLY A 223 -15.36 29.31 11.67
CA GLY A 223 -15.25 30.28 12.76
C GLY A 223 -14.61 31.62 12.37
N GLY A 224 -14.17 31.80 11.13
CA GLY A 224 -13.52 33.03 10.67
C GLY A 224 -12.06 33.22 11.13
N GLU A 225 -11.43 32.18 11.69
CA GLU A 225 -10.00 32.20 12.03
C GLU A 225 -9.13 32.23 10.77
N PHE A 226 -9.59 31.55 9.71
CA PHE A 226 -8.94 31.45 8.40
C PHE A 226 -9.86 32.00 7.30
N ASP A 227 -9.24 32.47 6.22
CA ASP A 227 -9.95 32.99 5.05
C ASP A 227 -10.25 31.87 4.05
N ALA A 228 -9.33 30.90 3.96
CA ALA A 228 -9.43 29.74 3.07
C ALA A 228 -8.77 28.52 3.70
N MET A 229 -9.08 27.34 3.16
CA MET A 229 -8.30 26.13 3.37
C MET A 229 -7.97 25.48 2.03
N THR A 230 -6.85 24.78 1.95
CA THR A 230 -6.46 24.04 0.75
C THR A 230 -6.02 22.63 1.08
N THR A 231 -6.52 21.70 0.29
CA THR A 231 -6.05 20.33 0.17
C THR A 231 -6.62 19.72 -1.10
N ASP A 232 -6.70 18.39 -1.16
CA ASP A 232 -7.14 17.66 -2.32
C ASP A 232 -8.67 17.79 -2.45
N ALA A 233 -9.16 18.00 -3.68
CA ALA A 233 -10.56 18.27 -3.98
C ALA A 233 -11.51 17.22 -3.39
N VAL A 234 -11.16 15.93 -3.47
CA VAL A 234 -11.94 14.83 -2.86
C VAL A 234 -12.05 14.94 -1.33
N ILE A 235 -11.02 15.42 -0.64
CA ILE A 235 -11.05 15.62 0.83
C ILE A 235 -12.01 16.77 1.15
N MET A 236 -11.92 17.86 0.39
CA MET A 236 -12.77 19.03 0.59
C MET A 236 -14.23 18.77 0.23
N ALA A 237 -14.48 17.95 -0.79
CA ALA A 237 -15.83 17.59 -1.22
C ALA A 237 -16.68 16.98 -0.10
N GLY A 238 -16.07 16.16 0.77
CA GLY A 238 -16.74 15.60 1.94
C GLY A 238 -17.18 16.66 2.96
N TRP A 239 -16.34 17.67 3.19
CA TRP A 239 -16.65 18.76 4.11
C TRP A 239 -17.64 19.76 3.53
N VAL A 240 -17.51 20.08 2.24
CA VAL A 240 -18.47 20.92 1.51
C VAL A 240 -19.83 20.23 1.48
N HIS A 241 -19.91 18.92 1.22
CA HIS A 241 -21.18 18.20 1.30
C HIS A 241 -21.82 18.30 2.69
N LYS A 242 -21.02 18.15 3.75
CA LYS A 242 -21.48 18.24 5.14
C LYS A 242 -21.96 19.64 5.53
N TYR A 243 -21.30 20.68 5.05
CA TYR A 243 -21.56 22.09 5.37
C TYR A 243 -21.92 22.90 4.12
N ARG A 244 -22.78 22.33 3.26
CA ARG A 244 -23.05 22.82 1.90
C ARG A 244 -23.63 24.24 1.81
N ASP A 245 -24.21 24.72 2.91
CA ASP A 245 -24.78 26.07 3.01
C ASP A 245 -23.78 27.07 3.65
N GLU A 246 -22.58 26.62 4.04
CA GLU A 246 -21.56 27.41 4.75
C GLU A 246 -20.21 27.46 4.01
N LEU A 247 -19.92 26.52 3.12
CA LEU A 247 -18.63 26.34 2.46
C LEU A 247 -18.76 26.34 0.93
N ARG A 248 -17.87 27.08 0.28
CA ARG A 248 -17.75 27.18 -1.18
C ARG A 248 -16.49 26.48 -1.67
N HIS A 249 -16.62 25.66 -2.71
CA HIS A 249 -15.52 24.91 -3.32
C HIS A 249 -15.04 25.59 -4.61
N HIS A 250 -13.73 25.79 -4.73
CA HIS A 250 -13.09 26.49 -5.85
C HIS A 250 -12.13 25.56 -6.61
N ASP A 251 -12.28 25.48 -7.93
CA ASP A 251 -11.27 24.86 -8.78
C ASP A 251 -10.18 25.90 -9.13
N ILE A 252 -8.97 25.67 -8.63
CA ILE A 252 -7.82 26.55 -8.84
C ILE A 252 -7.01 26.20 -10.09
N ALA A 253 -7.59 25.41 -11.01
CA ALA A 253 -6.98 24.98 -12.27
C ALA A 253 -5.58 24.34 -12.09
N ASP A 254 -5.34 23.67 -10.95
CA ASP A 254 -4.09 22.96 -10.71
C ASP A 254 -4.11 21.62 -11.46
N GLU A 255 -3.31 21.52 -12.51
CA GLU A 255 -3.20 20.30 -13.31
C GLU A 255 -2.38 19.20 -12.62
N LYS A 256 -1.75 19.48 -11.46
CA LYS A 256 -0.99 18.48 -10.71
C LYS A 256 -1.93 17.43 -10.12
N ILE A 257 -1.79 16.21 -10.60
CA ILE A 257 -2.55 15.06 -10.11
C ILE A 257 -1.94 14.54 -8.81
N GLU A 258 -2.78 14.38 -7.80
CA GLU A 258 -2.50 13.66 -6.56
C GLU A 258 -2.91 12.20 -6.75
N GLU A 259 -1.93 11.31 -6.86
CA GLU A 259 -2.13 9.87 -6.98
C GLU A 259 -2.07 9.21 -5.60
N TYR A 260 -3.16 8.65 -5.09
CA TYR A 260 -3.16 7.99 -3.78
C TYR A 260 -2.71 6.53 -3.87
N GLY A 261 -1.79 6.13 -3.00
CA GLY A 261 -1.30 4.75 -2.90
C GLY A 261 -1.40 4.19 -1.48
N VAL A 262 -1.50 2.87 -1.37
CA VAL A 262 -1.41 2.14 -0.10
C VAL A 262 0.05 2.03 0.29
N ASN A 263 0.43 2.52 1.47
CA ASN A 263 1.78 2.35 1.99
C ASN A 263 1.91 0.99 2.69
N THR A 264 2.92 0.22 2.32
CA THR A 264 3.20 -1.13 2.82
C THR A 264 4.47 -1.22 3.67
N GLY A 265 5.06 -0.08 4.04
CA GLY A 265 6.14 -0.04 5.03
C GLY A 265 7.47 -0.63 4.56
N GLY A 266 7.78 -0.52 3.26
CA GLY A 266 8.97 -1.14 2.66
C GLY A 266 8.81 -2.64 2.34
N LYS A 267 7.65 -3.25 2.63
CA LYS A 267 7.40 -4.68 2.38
C LYS A 267 7.03 -4.94 0.92
N GLU A 268 8.03 -5.14 0.06
CA GLU A 268 7.85 -5.36 -1.38
C GLU A 268 6.93 -6.54 -1.75
N ALA A 269 6.94 -7.61 -0.95
CA ALA A 269 6.04 -8.74 -1.15
C ALA A 269 4.58 -8.35 -0.92
N LEU A 270 4.32 -7.60 0.16
CA LEU A 270 2.99 -7.07 0.48
C LEU A 270 2.53 -6.08 -0.59
N ARG A 271 3.42 -5.18 -1.03
CA ARG A 271 3.12 -4.25 -2.13
C ARG A 271 2.67 -4.97 -3.39
N THR A 272 3.34 -6.05 -3.76
CA THR A 272 3.00 -6.83 -4.96
C THR A 272 1.62 -7.49 -4.82
N LEU A 273 1.30 -8.01 -3.63
CA LEU A 273 -0.03 -8.56 -3.34
C LEU A 273 -1.13 -7.48 -3.37
N VAL A 274 -0.87 -6.29 -2.81
CA VAL A 274 -1.82 -5.16 -2.87
C VAL A 274 -2.03 -4.72 -4.33
N ASN A 275 -0.98 -4.64 -5.14
CA ASN A 275 -1.12 -4.36 -6.57
C ASN A 275 -1.89 -5.45 -7.31
N LEU A 276 -1.74 -6.71 -6.90
CA LEU A 276 -2.48 -7.83 -7.49
C LEU A 276 -3.96 -7.74 -7.15
N ALA A 277 -4.29 -7.36 -5.91
CA ALA A 277 -5.64 -7.06 -5.47
C ALA A 277 -6.25 -5.93 -6.33
N LEU A 278 -5.57 -4.77 -6.41
CA LEU A 278 -6.04 -3.65 -7.24
C LEU A 278 -6.20 -4.03 -8.72
N TYR A 279 -5.30 -4.87 -9.26
CA TYR A 279 -5.38 -5.33 -10.64
C TYR A 279 -6.62 -6.20 -10.86
N ARG A 280 -6.93 -7.13 -9.95
CA ARG A 280 -8.14 -7.97 -10.01
C ARG A 280 -9.41 -7.10 -9.99
N MET A 281 -9.46 -6.10 -9.12
CA MET A 281 -10.58 -5.14 -9.07
C MET A 281 -10.76 -4.40 -10.40
N LEU A 282 -9.65 -4.01 -11.05
CA LEU A 282 -9.68 -3.35 -12.35
C LEU A 282 -10.16 -4.30 -13.47
N GLN A 283 -9.86 -5.60 -13.39
CA GLN A 283 -10.29 -6.58 -14.39
C GLN A 283 -11.76 -6.97 -14.26
N ASP A 284 -12.38 -6.78 -13.10
CA ASP A 284 -13.81 -6.98 -12.87
C ASP A 284 -14.45 -5.71 -12.29
N PRO A 285 -14.75 -4.68 -13.10
CA PRO A 285 -15.32 -3.44 -12.58
C PRO A 285 -16.67 -3.59 -11.88
N GLN A 286 -17.43 -4.65 -12.20
CA GLN A 286 -18.78 -4.85 -11.66
C GLN A 286 -18.76 -5.53 -10.28
N ASN A 287 -17.85 -6.50 -10.06
CA ASN A 287 -17.78 -7.21 -8.77
C ASN A 287 -16.47 -6.99 -7.99
N GLY A 288 -15.49 -6.32 -8.59
CA GLY A 288 -14.21 -5.97 -7.97
C GLY A 288 -14.31 -4.94 -6.84
N GLY A 289 -15.46 -4.28 -6.70
CA GLY A 289 -15.80 -3.45 -5.55
C GLY A 289 -15.20 -2.04 -5.54
N TRP A 290 -14.28 -1.70 -6.46
CA TRP A 290 -13.78 -0.32 -6.57
C TRP A 290 -14.90 0.65 -7.01
N LEU A 291 -15.63 0.31 -8.07
CA LEU A 291 -16.72 1.14 -8.60
C LEU A 291 -17.88 1.22 -7.60
N GLU A 292 -18.24 0.10 -6.96
CA GLU A 292 -19.22 0.07 -5.87
C GLU A 292 -18.83 1.03 -4.74
N ALA A 293 -17.58 0.97 -4.29
CA ALA A 293 -17.07 1.87 -3.24
C ALA A 293 -17.10 3.34 -3.70
N TYR A 294 -16.72 3.62 -4.95
CA TYR A 294 -16.74 4.97 -5.51
C TYR A 294 -18.16 5.51 -5.58
N ASP A 295 -19.11 4.72 -6.07
CA ASP A 295 -20.51 5.09 -6.24
C ASP A 295 -21.21 5.33 -4.90
N ALA A 296 -20.91 4.50 -3.90
CA ALA A 296 -21.49 4.64 -2.57
C ALA A 296 -20.97 5.88 -1.83
N ASN A 297 -19.69 6.23 -2.01
CA ASN A 297 -19.01 7.16 -1.12
C ASN A 297 -18.61 8.49 -1.78
N LEU A 298 -18.21 8.50 -3.06
CA LEU A 298 -17.66 9.68 -3.74
C LEU A 298 -18.62 10.28 -4.76
N ARG A 299 -19.43 9.47 -5.45
CA ARG A 299 -20.41 9.97 -6.43
C ARG A 299 -21.43 10.95 -5.82
N PRO A 300 -21.97 10.77 -4.59
CA PRO A 300 -22.82 11.76 -3.95
C PRO A 300 -22.10 13.07 -3.64
N LEU A 301 -20.80 12.99 -3.28
CA LEU A 301 -19.98 14.17 -3.03
C LEU A 301 -19.74 14.94 -4.33
N GLN A 302 -19.45 14.24 -5.43
CA GLN A 302 -19.27 14.87 -6.73
C GLN A 302 -20.53 15.64 -7.16
N ALA A 303 -21.73 15.10 -6.92
CA ALA A 303 -22.97 15.80 -7.23
C ALA A 303 -23.15 17.10 -6.40
N ALA A 304 -22.73 17.09 -5.13
CA ALA A 304 -22.82 18.25 -4.24
C ALA A 304 -21.77 19.33 -4.49
N ASN A 305 -20.74 19.03 -5.29
CA ASN A 305 -19.60 19.93 -5.53
C ASN A 305 -19.52 20.43 -6.97
N GLN A 306 -20.54 20.17 -7.79
CA GLN A 306 -20.58 20.69 -9.17
C GLN A 306 -20.48 22.22 -9.18
N PRO A 307 -19.73 22.81 -10.13
CA PRO A 307 -19.14 22.16 -11.31
C PRO A 307 -17.77 21.50 -11.08
N GLN A 308 -17.21 21.54 -9.87
CA GLN A 308 -15.84 21.11 -9.62
C GLN A 308 -15.69 19.60 -9.70
N THR A 309 -14.64 19.13 -10.38
CA THR A 309 -14.30 17.70 -10.42
C THR A 309 -13.50 17.33 -9.19
N ILE A 310 -13.98 16.36 -8.41
CA ILE A 310 -13.36 16.04 -7.12
C ILE A 310 -12.35 14.90 -7.21
N ALA A 311 -12.54 13.97 -8.15
CA ALA A 311 -11.66 12.83 -8.41
C ALA A 311 -12.02 12.19 -9.75
N GLN A 312 -11.08 11.44 -10.34
CA GLN A 312 -11.40 10.56 -11.48
C GLN A 312 -12.41 9.49 -11.04
N ASP A 313 -13.44 9.26 -11.85
CA ASP A 313 -14.52 8.29 -11.61
C ASP A 313 -14.25 6.90 -12.16
N GLU A 314 -13.02 6.66 -12.60
CA GLU A 314 -12.50 5.37 -13.04
C GLU A 314 -11.31 4.96 -12.17
N GLN A 315 -11.18 3.65 -11.94
CA GLN A 315 -10.03 3.10 -11.25
C GLN A 315 -8.75 3.38 -12.04
N PRO A 316 -7.68 3.91 -11.41
CA PRO A 316 -6.42 4.13 -12.11
C PRO A 316 -5.88 2.84 -12.74
N HIS A 317 -5.42 2.95 -13.99
CA HIS A 317 -4.86 1.81 -14.71
C HIS A 317 -3.59 1.26 -14.02
N LEU A 318 -3.45 -0.06 -14.01
CA LEU A 318 -2.22 -0.73 -13.60
C LEU A 318 -1.95 -1.99 -14.41
N ASP A 319 -0.68 -2.20 -14.75
CA ASP A 319 -0.22 -3.44 -15.37
C ASP A 319 -0.34 -4.63 -14.41
N ARG A 320 -0.56 -5.82 -14.98
CA ARG A 320 -0.57 -7.06 -14.22
C ARG A 320 0.75 -7.24 -13.45
N PRO A 321 0.71 -7.41 -12.12
CA PRO A 321 1.92 -7.69 -11.35
C PRO A 321 2.54 -9.02 -11.75
N ARG A 322 3.88 -9.08 -11.71
CA ARG A 322 4.69 -10.28 -12.00
C ARG A 322 4.53 -11.32 -10.90
N VAL A 323 3.47 -12.11 -11.00
CA VAL A 323 3.12 -13.20 -10.09
C VAL A 323 2.81 -14.44 -10.90
N ARG A 324 3.56 -15.50 -10.64
CA ARG A 324 3.38 -16.79 -11.30
C ARG A 324 2.10 -17.44 -10.81
N GLN A 325 1.22 -17.78 -11.75
CA GLN A 325 0.08 -18.67 -11.50
C GLN A 325 0.52 -20.12 -11.74
N LEU A 326 0.18 -20.99 -10.80
CA LEU A 326 0.35 -22.43 -10.96
C LEU A 326 -0.89 -23.02 -11.66
N PRO A 327 -0.77 -24.14 -12.39
CA PRO A 327 -1.89 -24.75 -13.10
C PRO A 327 -3.08 -25.17 -12.21
N TRP A 328 -2.86 -25.28 -10.90
CA TRP A 328 -3.86 -25.64 -9.90
C TRP A 328 -4.34 -24.43 -9.08
N ASP A 329 -3.83 -23.22 -9.35
CA ASP A 329 -4.37 -22.00 -8.77
C ASP A 329 -5.68 -21.69 -9.49
N THR A 330 -6.80 -22.17 -8.96
CA THR A 330 -8.13 -21.88 -9.49
C THR A 330 -8.51 -20.45 -9.13
N TRP A 331 -8.67 -19.61 -10.14
CA TRP A 331 -9.38 -18.35 -10.01
C TRP A 331 -10.87 -18.68 -9.97
N ALA A 332 -11.62 -18.03 -9.07
CA ALA A 332 -13.03 -17.82 -9.36
C ALA A 332 -13.03 -16.85 -10.56
N GLU A 333 -13.33 -17.38 -11.75
CA GLU A 333 -13.61 -16.56 -12.94
C GLU A 333 -14.83 -15.67 -12.71
#